data_AF-A0AB34KDT5-F1
#
_entry.id   AF-A0AB34KDT5-F1
#
_cell.length_a   1.000
_cell.length_b   1.000
_cell.length_c   1.000
_cell.angle_alpha   90.00
_cell.angle_beta   90.00
_cell.angle_gamma   90.00
#
_symmetry.space_group_name_H-M   'P 1'
#
loop_
_entity.id
_entity.type
_entity.pdbx_description
1 polymer ?
#
loop_
_entity_poly.entity_id
_entity_poly.type
_entity_poly.pdbx_seq_one_letter_code
_entity_poly.pdbx_strand_id
1 'polypeptide(L)'
;MKSSLICLQTVLTALVANAAPLHTQLETRASWPDLPFKVSGRNILSASGSNVVYVGTNWPGHGESMLPEGLNYNSIENIVGLIKSLDMNAVRLTYAIEMIDDIYANSPDQTLEATLVKALGQENGTAVLSQILEHNPQFNSETTRLEVFDAVAAELAKQEIWIHLDNHVSKAKWCCGADDGNAWFGDTYFDVDNWVRGLGYMADHAKS
;
A
#
# COMPACT_ATOMS: atom_id res chain seq x y z
N MET A 1 11.84 -87.27 46.50
CA MET A 1 10.78 -86.25 46.40
C MET A 1 11.36 -84.93 46.88
N LYS A 2 11.75 -84.03 45.98
CA LYS A 2 12.27 -82.70 46.30
C LYS A 2 11.27 -81.68 45.79
N SER A 3 10.67 -80.92 46.70
CA SER A 3 9.75 -79.81 46.41
C SER A 3 10.56 -78.59 45.99
N SER A 4 10.19 -77.96 44.87
CA SER A 4 10.67 -76.64 44.49
C SER A 4 9.49 -75.67 44.43
N LEU A 5 9.56 -74.65 45.29
CA LEU A 5 8.73 -73.44 45.28
C LEU A 5 9.02 -72.65 43.98
N ILE A 6 7.97 -72.26 43.28
CA ILE A 6 8.04 -71.30 42.17
C ILE A 6 7.81 -69.90 42.78
N CYS A 7 8.82 -69.04 42.69
CA CYS A 7 8.74 -67.63 43.08
C CYS A 7 8.34 -66.80 41.85
N LEU A 8 7.32 -65.96 42.02
CA LEU A 8 6.77 -65.04 41.05
C LEU A 8 7.74 -63.84 40.86
N GLN A 9 8.15 -63.54 39.63
CA GLN A 9 8.79 -62.26 39.32
C GLN A 9 8.04 -61.57 38.18
N THR A 10 7.30 -60.54 38.57
CA THR A 10 6.64 -59.57 37.70
C THR A 10 7.71 -58.69 37.05
N VAL A 11 7.80 -58.72 35.71
CA VAL A 11 8.65 -57.80 34.95
C VAL A 11 7.84 -56.54 34.68
N LEU A 12 8.20 -55.44 35.33
CA LEU A 12 7.67 -54.10 35.05
C LEU A 12 8.64 -53.40 34.09
N THR A 13 8.28 -53.29 32.81
CA THR A 13 9.05 -52.54 31.81
C THR A 13 8.66 -51.07 31.88
N ALA A 14 9.55 -50.21 32.35
CA ALA A 14 9.37 -48.76 32.30
C ALA A 14 9.69 -48.24 30.89
N LEU A 15 8.66 -47.76 30.18
CA LEU A 15 8.82 -46.97 28.96
C LEU A 15 9.27 -45.56 29.36
N VAL A 16 10.55 -45.26 29.17
CA VAL A 16 11.07 -43.90 29.26
C VAL A 16 10.80 -43.22 27.91
N ALA A 17 9.78 -42.35 27.87
CA ALA A 17 9.53 -41.51 26.71
C ALA A 17 10.62 -40.42 26.64
N ASN A 18 11.47 -40.48 25.62
CA ASN A 18 12.37 -39.38 25.27
C ASN A 18 11.53 -38.21 24.75
N ALA A 19 11.19 -37.25 25.60
CA ALA A 19 10.71 -35.95 25.18
C ALA A 19 11.91 -35.17 24.61
N ALA A 20 12.01 -35.11 23.28
CA ALA A 20 12.90 -34.14 22.64
C ALA A 20 12.44 -32.72 23.05
N PRO A 21 13.36 -31.81 23.41
CA PRO A 21 12.98 -30.45 23.69
C PRO A 21 12.37 -29.85 22.43
N LEU A 22 11.13 -29.38 22.55
CA LEU A 22 10.49 -28.56 21.53
C LEU A 22 11.30 -27.25 21.48
N HIS A 23 12.29 -27.19 20.59
CA HIS A 23 12.91 -25.93 20.24
C HIS A 23 11.83 -25.08 19.61
N THR A 24 11.25 -24.18 20.40
CA THR A 24 10.57 -23.00 19.87
C THR A 24 11.64 -22.26 19.07
N GLN A 25 11.70 -22.53 17.76
CA GLN A 25 12.38 -21.63 16.85
C GLN A 25 11.66 -20.30 17.03
N LEU A 26 12.31 -19.36 17.70
CA LEU A 26 11.98 -17.95 17.55
C LEU A 26 12.18 -17.68 16.07
N GLU A 27 11.10 -17.73 15.28
CA GLU A 27 11.12 -17.26 13.92
C GLU A 27 11.56 -15.80 14.01
N THR A 28 12.77 -15.54 13.56
CA THR A 28 13.26 -14.19 13.38
C THR A 28 12.36 -13.60 12.31
N ARG A 29 11.40 -12.76 12.73
CA ARG A 29 10.51 -12.04 11.82
C ARG A 29 11.41 -11.36 10.79
N ALA A 30 11.23 -11.70 9.52
CA ALA A 30 12.00 -11.09 8.45
C ALA A 30 11.89 -9.57 8.54
N SER A 31 12.98 -8.88 8.22
CA SER A 31 13.00 -7.41 8.26
C SER A 31 12.03 -6.86 7.23
N TRP A 32 11.23 -5.88 7.64
CA TRP A 32 10.41 -5.09 6.72
C TRP A 32 11.27 -4.53 5.57
N PRO A 33 10.80 -4.53 4.31
CA PRO A 33 9.46 -4.92 3.84
C PRO A 33 9.29 -6.38 3.39
N ASP A 34 10.32 -7.22 3.52
CA ASP A 34 10.36 -8.63 3.09
C ASP A 34 9.81 -8.88 1.65
N LEU A 35 10.25 -8.00 0.75
CA LEU A 35 9.95 -8.02 -0.70
C LEU A 35 11.10 -8.66 -1.49
N PRO A 36 10.88 -9.18 -2.72
CA PRO A 36 9.61 -9.19 -3.45
C PRO A 36 8.67 -10.30 -2.99
N PHE A 37 7.37 -10.03 -3.09
CA PHE A 37 6.33 -11.04 -2.92
C PHE A 37 6.29 -12.02 -4.08
N LYS A 38 5.85 -13.25 -3.79
CA LYS A 38 5.63 -14.34 -4.75
C LYS A 38 4.29 -14.99 -4.49
N VAL A 39 3.72 -15.64 -5.50
CA VAL A 39 2.48 -16.41 -5.35
C VAL A 39 2.80 -17.91 -5.36
N SER A 40 2.21 -18.66 -4.44
CA SER A 40 2.24 -20.13 -4.43
C SER A 40 0.83 -20.66 -4.18
N GLY A 41 0.21 -21.22 -5.22
CA GLY A 41 -1.20 -21.57 -5.20
C GLY A 41 -2.07 -20.34 -4.90
N ARG A 42 -2.81 -20.38 -3.79
CA ARG A 42 -3.67 -19.26 -3.35
C ARG A 42 -2.98 -18.25 -2.43
N ASN A 43 -1.74 -18.51 -2.02
CA ASN A 43 -1.05 -17.75 -0.99
C ASN A 43 -0.13 -16.70 -1.59
N ILE A 44 -0.04 -15.54 -0.96
CA ILE A 44 1.03 -14.56 -1.16
C ILE A 44 2.13 -14.90 -0.16
N LEU A 45 3.34 -15.09 -0.65
CA LEU A 45 4.52 -15.38 0.14
C LEU A 45 5.48 -14.18 0.08
N SER A 46 6.09 -13.85 1.20
CA SER A 46 7.17 -12.88 1.27
C SER A 46 8.47 -13.43 0.66
N ALA A 47 9.52 -12.61 0.58
CA ALA A 47 10.82 -13.06 0.05
C ALA A 47 11.44 -14.17 0.92
N SER A 48 11.24 -14.11 2.23
CA SER A 48 11.63 -15.16 3.19
C SER A 48 10.77 -16.43 3.13
N GLY A 49 9.66 -16.43 2.39
CA GLY A 49 8.73 -17.56 2.25
C GLY A 49 7.60 -17.58 3.28
N SER A 50 7.46 -16.54 4.09
CA SER A 50 6.37 -16.41 5.07
C SER A 50 5.05 -16.08 4.37
N ASN A 51 3.92 -16.59 4.87
CA ASN A 51 2.62 -16.26 4.31
C ASN A 51 2.23 -14.81 4.67
N VAL A 52 1.92 -14.01 3.65
CA VAL A 52 1.45 -12.63 3.79
C VAL A 52 -0.08 -12.62 3.74
N VAL A 53 -0.70 -12.15 4.81
CA VAL A 53 -2.14 -11.82 4.82
C VAL A 53 -2.27 -10.33 4.50
N TYR A 54 -2.87 -10.03 3.35
CA TYR A 54 -3.07 -8.65 2.89
C TYR A 54 -4.32 -8.06 3.55
N VAL A 55 -4.15 -7.12 4.48
CA VAL A 55 -5.22 -6.42 5.19
C VAL A 55 -5.16 -4.95 4.78
N GLY A 56 -5.93 -4.61 3.74
CA GLY A 56 -5.80 -3.35 3.04
C GLY A 56 -6.97 -2.38 3.23
N THR A 57 -6.69 -1.10 3.02
CA THR A 57 -7.71 -0.06 2.77
C THR A 57 -7.43 0.68 1.47
N ASN A 58 -8.42 1.40 0.97
CA ASN A 58 -8.29 2.28 -0.19
C ASN A 58 -8.00 3.72 0.28
N TRP A 59 -7.00 4.36 -0.33
CA TRP A 59 -6.79 5.80 -0.21
C TRP A 59 -6.95 6.44 -1.59
N PRO A 60 -8.10 7.10 -1.86
CA PRO A 60 -8.35 7.75 -3.14
C PRO A 60 -7.36 8.90 -3.38
N GLY A 61 -6.88 9.01 -4.61
CA GLY A 61 -5.95 10.05 -5.08
C GLY A 61 -6.02 10.30 -6.58
N HIS A 62 -7.07 9.77 -7.24
CA HIS A 62 -7.28 9.85 -8.69
C HIS A 62 -8.33 10.90 -9.09
N GLY A 63 -8.94 11.58 -8.11
CA GLY A 63 -9.94 12.63 -8.33
C GLY A 63 -9.35 13.86 -9.01
N GLU A 64 -10.16 14.90 -9.22
CA GLU A 64 -9.80 16.08 -10.01
C GLU A 64 -8.54 16.82 -9.51
N SER A 65 -8.31 16.82 -8.20
CA SER A 65 -7.09 17.38 -7.58
C SER A 65 -5.85 16.54 -7.84
N MET A 66 -6.04 15.24 -8.12
CA MET A 66 -5.01 14.20 -8.22
C MET A 66 -4.07 14.20 -7.00
N LEU A 67 -4.64 14.37 -5.81
CA LEU A 67 -3.96 14.28 -4.52
C LEU A 67 -4.63 13.21 -3.66
N PRO A 68 -3.87 12.46 -2.84
CA PRO A 68 -4.46 11.61 -1.81
C PRO A 68 -5.40 12.42 -0.92
N GLU A 69 -6.66 11.98 -0.82
CA GLU A 69 -7.72 12.79 -0.21
C GLU A 69 -7.54 12.95 1.31
N GLY A 70 -8.06 14.05 1.86
CA GLY A 70 -8.11 14.29 3.31
C GLY A 70 -6.90 15.01 3.91
N LEU A 71 -5.88 15.37 3.11
CA LEU A 71 -4.69 16.10 3.58
C LEU A 71 -4.99 17.51 4.12
N ASN A 72 -6.14 18.07 3.76
CA ASN A 72 -6.62 19.34 4.30
C ASN A 72 -7.28 19.20 5.70
N TYR A 73 -7.50 17.97 6.17
CA TYR A 73 -8.06 17.70 7.50
C TYR A 73 -7.03 17.10 8.45
N ASN A 74 -5.91 16.59 7.94
CA ASN A 74 -4.94 15.89 8.77
C ASN A 74 -3.55 15.75 8.12
N SER A 75 -2.54 15.46 8.95
CA SER A 75 -1.20 15.17 8.46
C SER A 75 -1.13 13.76 7.86
N ILE A 76 -0.21 13.54 6.92
CA ILE A 76 0.06 12.20 6.37
C ILE A 76 0.37 11.22 7.52
N GLU A 77 1.24 11.60 8.46
CA GLU A 77 1.65 10.77 9.60
C GLU A 77 0.46 10.29 10.42
N ASN A 78 -0.49 11.18 10.72
CA ASN A 78 -1.64 10.80 11.53
C ASN A 78 -2.66 9.97 10.74
N ILE A 79 -2.88 10.24 9.44
CA ILE A 79 -3.74 9.38 8.60
C ILE A 79 -3.17 7.96 8.55
N VAL A 80 -1.87 7.83 8.28
CA VAL A 80 -1.18 6.53 8.24
C VAL A 80 -1.23 5.86 9.62
N GLY A 81 -1.06 6.63 10.71
CA GLY A 81 -1.19 6.13 12.08
C GLY A 81 -2.59 5.61 12.40
N LEU A 82 -3.65 6.27 11.91
CA LEU A 82 -5.02 5.78 12.04
C LEU A 82 -5.23 4.47 11.27
N ILE A 83 -4.70 4.35 10.05
CA ILE A 83 -4.74 3.10 9.28
C ILE A 83 -4.03 1.98 10.05
N LYS A 84 -2.83 2.27 10.57
CA LYS A 84 -2.06 1.32 11.37
C LYS A 84 -2.80 0.89 12.64
N SER A 85 -3.52 1.80 13.28
CA SER A 85 -4.27 1.52 14.51
C SER A 85 -5.42 0.51 14.31
N LEU A 86 -5.85 0.29 13.07
CA LEU A 86 -6.85 -0.72 12.67
C LEU A 86 -6.23 -2.08 12.30
N ASP A 87 -4.93 -2.28 12.59
CA ASP A 87 -4.14 -3.46 12.21
C ASP A 87 -4.07 -3.71 10.69
N MET A 88 -4.30 -2.68 9.88
CA MET A 88 -4.10 -2.73 8.44
C MET A 88 -2.62 -2.66 8.10
N ASN A 89 -2.23 -3.37 7.05
CA ASN A 89 -0.83 -3.50 6.61
C ASN A 89 -0.62 -3.12 5.15
N ALA A 90 -1.66 -2.68 4.44
CA ALA A 90 -1.53 -2.21 3.08
C ALA A 90 -2.50 -1.07 2.74
N VAL A 91 -2.10 -0.24 1.79
CA VAL A 91 -2.96 0.79 1.18
C VAL A 91 -2.99 0.60 -0.33
N ARG A 92 -4.19 0.48 -0.89
CA ARG A 92 -4.43 0.65 -2.33
C ARG A 92 -4.50 2.15 -2.61
N LEU A 93 -3.40 2.70 -3.12
CA LEU A 93 -3.24 4.12 -3.40
C LEU A 93 -3.51 4.36 -4.88
N THR A 94 -4.64 5.01 -5.15
CA THR A 94 -5.14 5.19 -6.51
C THR A 94 -4.56 6.45 -7.15
N TYR A 95 -4.26 6.42 -8.44
CA TYR A 95 -3.85 7.59 -9.23
C TYR A 95 -4.49 7.58 -10.63
N ALA A 96 -4.51 8.75 -11.29
CA ALA A 96 -4.94 8.89 -12.68
C ALA A 96 -3.74 8.91 -13.64
N ILE A 97 -3.87 8.36 -14.86
CA ILE A 97 -2.83 8.48 -15.90
C ILE A 97 -2.56 9.95 -16.23
N GLU A 98 -3.59 10.80 -16.16
CA GLU A 98 -3.49 12.25 -16.39
C GLU A 98 -2.36 12.91 -15.56
N MET A 99 -2.11 12.46 -14.33
CA MET A 99 -1.00 12.99 -13.52
C MET A 99 0.35 12.79 -14.22
N ILE A 100 0.53 11.65 -14.88
CA ILE A 100 1.77 11.33 -15.60
C ILE A 100 1.79 12.01 -16.96
N ASP A 101 0.65 12.07 -17.66
CA ASP A 101 0.53 12.80 -18.92
C ASP A 101 0.91 14.27 -18.74
N ASP A 102 0.48 14.90 -17.65
CA ASP A 102 0.84 16.27 -17.27
C ASP A 102 2.34 16.46 -17.09
N ILE A 103 3.05 15.48 -16.50
CA ILE A 103 4.52 15.52 -16.34
C ILE A 103 5.19 15.55 -17.72
N TYR A 104 4.82 14.62 -18.62
CA TYR A 104 5.39 14.57 -19.97
C TYR A 104 5.04 15.80 -20.81
N ALA A 105 3.87 16.40 -20.56
CA ALA A 105 3.44 17.62 -21.23
C ALA A 105 4.07 18.90 -20.67
N ASN A 106 4.82 18.83 -19.56
CA ASN A 106 5.25 19.99 -18.78
C ASN A 106 4.08 20.92 -18.43
N SER A 107 2.97 20.32 -18.00
CA SER A 107 1.76 21.03 -17.62
C SER A 107 2.03 22.01 -16.47
N PRO A 108 1.48 23.24 -16.48
CA PRO A 108 1.62 24.16 -15.36
C PRO A 108 0.78 23.73 -14.14
N ASP A 109 -0.15 22.78 -14.29
CA ASP A 109 -1.12 22.39 -13.27
C ASP A 109 -0.60 21.27 -12.34
N GLN A 110 0.72 21.16 -12.19
CA GLN A 110 1.35 20.06 -11.46
C GLN A 110 1.52 20.33 -9.96
N THR A 111 1.57 21.60 -9.56
CA THR A 111 1.81 22.04 -8.18
C THR A 111 0.54 21.97 -7.34
N LEU A 112 0.69 21.94 -6.01
CA LEU A 112 -0.41 21.96 -5.06
C LEU A 112 -1.33 23.16 -5.30
N GLU A 113 -0.77 24.36 -5.46
CA GLU A 113 -1.58 25.55 -5.74
C GLU A 113 -2.34 25.42 -7.06
N ALA A 114 -1.63 25.09 -8.15
CA ALA A 114 -2.23 25.07 -9.47
C ALA A 114 -3.30 23.97 -9.60
N THR A 115 -3.04 22.77 -9.09
CA THR A 115 -4.02 21.67 -9.15
C THR A 115 -5.26 21.95 -8.31
N LEU A 116 -5.11 22.54 -7.12
CA LEU A 116 -6.25 22.86 -6.25
C LEU A 116 -7.08 24.01 -6.82
N VAL A 117 -6.45 25.05 -7.36
CA VAL A 117 -7.16 26.15 -8.03
C VAL A 117 -7.89 25.65 -9.27
N LYS A 118 -7.29 24.74 -10.05
CA LYS A 118 -7.94 24.12 -11.21
C LYS A 118 -9.15 23.26 -10.80
N ALA A 119 -9.01 22.44 -9.76
CA ALA A 119 -10.06 21.53 -9.33
C ALA A 119 -11.21 22.22 -8.59
N LEU A 120 -10.91 23.23 -7.77
CA LEU A 120 -11.86 23.82 -6.81
C LEU A 120 -12.18 25.30 -7.08
N GLY A 121 -11.47 25.94 -8.01
CA GLY A 121 -11.51 27.38 -8.26
C GLY A 121 -10.57 28.17 -7.33
N GLN A 122 -10.32 29.45 -7.66
CA GLN A 122 -9.34 30.28 -6.95
C GLN A 122 -9.61 30.36 -5.44
N GLU A 123 -10.84 30.67 -5.03
CA GLU A 123 -11.21 30.88 -3.62
C GLU A 123 -11.05 29.59 -2.80
N ASN A 124 -11.75 28.52 -3.20
CA ASN A 124 -11.71 27.26 -2.47
C ASN A 124 -10.34 26.58 -2.57
N GLY A 125 -9.69 26.62 -3.73
CA GLY A 125 -8.36 26.05 -3.94
C GLY A 125 -7.32 26.69 -3.02
N THR A 126 -7.33 28.02 -2.89
CA THR A 126 -6.43 28.75 -1.97
C THR A 126 -6.70 28.38 -0.50
N ALA A 127 -7.98 28.25 -0.13
CA ALA A 127 -8.36 27.88 1.24
C ALA A 127 -7.91 26.44 1.58
N VAL A 128 -8.15 25.48 0.68
CA VAL A 128 -7.74 24.08 0.85
C VAL A 128 -6.21 23.95 0.85
N LEU A 129 -5.50 24.71 0.01
CA LEU A 129 -4.03 24.75 0.05
C LEU A 129 -3.54 25.15 1.45
N SER A 130 -4.09 26.22 2.00
CA SER A 130 -3.69 26.72 3.33
C SER A 130 -3.91 25.66 4.42
N GLN A 131 -5.02 24.92 4.37
CA GLN A 131 -5.31 23.81 5.28
C GLN A 131 -4.32 22.64 5.12
N ILE A 132 -3.99 22.27 3.87
CA ILE A 132 -2.98 21.22 3.61
C ILE A 132 -1.63 21.62 4.21
N LEU A 133 -1.20 22.87 4.00
CA LEU A 133 0.09 23.38 4.50
C LEU A 133 0.11 23.52 6.03
N GLU A 134 -1.03 23.80 6.66
CA GLU A 134 -1.15 23.79 8.13
C GLU A 134 -0.90 22.40 8.72
N HIS A 135 -1.45 21.36 8.10
CA HIS A 135 -1.31 19.98 8.57
C HIS A 135 -0.03 19.29 8.09
N ASN A 136 0.55 19.74 6.98
CA ASN A 136 1.68 19.11 6.31
C ASN A 136 2.77 20.17 6.02
N PRO A 137 3.46 20.68 7.06
CA PRO A 137 4.40 21.80 6.94
C PRO A 137 5.67 21.47 6.13
N GLN A 138 5.86 20.21 5.72
CA GLN A 138 6.91 19.81 4.79
C GLN A 138 6.65 20.25 3.35
N PHE A 139 5.41 20.62 3.02
CA PHE A 139 5.01 21.06 1.68
C PHE A 139 5.03 22.59 1.55
N ASN A 140 4.98 23.05 0.30
CA ASN A 140 4.74 24.44 -0.07
C ASN A 140 3.86 24.51 -1.33
N SER A 141 3.53 25.72 -1.82
CA SER A 141 2.67 25.91 -3.00
C SER A 141 3.17 25.24 -4.27
N GLU A 142 4.50 25.12 -4.41
CA GLU A 142 5.17 24.55 -5.58
C GLU A 142 5.35 23.03 -5.50
N THR A 143 5.09 22.41 -4.34
CA THR A 143 5.13 20.96 -4.20
C THR A 143 4.20 20.32 -5.22
N THR A 144 4.73 19.41 -6.02
CA THR A 144 3.97 18.74 -7.08
C THR A 144 3.11 17.62 -6.53
N ARG A 145 2.07 17.25 -7.28
CA ARG A 145 1.25 16.06 -6.97
C ARG A 145 2.11 14.82 -6.75
N LEU A 146 3.10 14.57 -7.62
CA LEU A 146 3.97 13.40 -7.48
C LEU A 146 4.81 13.44 -6.19
N GLU A 147 5.34 14.60 -5.80
CA GLU A 147 6.05 14.75 -4.53
C GLU A 147 5.14 14.51 -3.31
N VAL A 148 3.84 14.83 -3.42
CA VAL A 148 2.86 14.47 -2.37
C VAL A 148 2.67 12.96 -2.30
N PHE A 149 2.58 12.27 -3.44
CA PHE A 149 2.54 10.80 -3.48
C PHE A 149 3.81 10.19 -2.87
N ASP A 150 4.99 10.77 -3.13
CA ASP A 150 6.26 10.32 -2.56
C ASP A 150 6.30 10.48 -1.03
N ALA A 151 5.80 11.60 -0.51
CA ALA A 151 5.70 11.82 0.93
C ALA A 151 4.72 10.85 1.60
N VAL A 152 3.58 10.55 0.96
CA VAL A 152 2.64 9.52 1.43
C VAL A 152 3.30 8.15 1.43
N ALA A 153 4.02 7.81 0.37
CA ALA A 153 4.71 6.52 0.25
C ALA A 153 5.80 6.36 1.32
N ALA A 154 6.59 7.40 1.57
CA ALA A 154 7.62 7.41 2.59
C ALA A 154 7.04 7.20 4.00
N GLU A 155 5.92 7.84 4.32
CA GLU A 155 5.28 7.69 5.63
C GLU A 155 4.62 6.31 5.80
N LEU A 156 3.98 5.78 4.75
CA LEU A 156 3.49 4.38 4.74
C LEU A 156 4.62 3.39 5.00
N ALA A 157 5.76 3.57 4.33
CA ALA A 157 6.93 2.72 4.53
C ALA A 157 7.50 2.83 5.96
N LYS A 158 7.61 4.05 6.50
CA LYS A 158 8.07 4.32 7.88
C LYS A 158 7.19 3.63 8.93
N GLN A 159 5.89 3.49 8.67
CA GLN A 159 4.93 2.83 9.56
C GLN A 159 4.68 1.35 9.20
N GLU A 160 5.53 0.76 8.36
CA GLU A 160 5.45 -0.63 7.91
C GLU A 160 4.10 -1.00 7.29
N ILE A 161 3.65 -0.19 6.33
CA ILE A 161 2.45 -0.41 5.53
C ILE A 161 2.86 -0.51 4.05
N TRP A 162 2.48 -1.59 3.37
CA TRP A 162 2.75 -1.78 1.95
C TRP A 162 1.85 -0.90 1.08
N ILE A 163 2.32 -0.58 -0.11
CA ILE A 163 1.57 0.19 -1.10
C ILE A 163 1.20 -0.74 -2.25
N HIS A 164 -0.07 -0.71 -2.63
CA HIS A 164 -0.58 -1.22 -3.89
C HIS A 164 -0.90 -0.02 -4.76
N LEU A 165 0.00 0.31 -5.68
CA LEU A 165 -0.23 1.36 -6.67
C LEU A 165 -1.31 0.93 -7.65
N ASP A 166 -2.36 1.73 -7.74
CA ASP A 166 -3.54 1.44 -8.54
C ASP A 166 -3.74 2.54 -9.56
N ASN A 167 -3.49 2.24 -10.84
CA ASN A 167 -4.00 3.09 -11.89
C ASN A 167 -5.53 2.94 -11.94
N HIS A 168 -6.25 3.97 -11.53
CA HIS A 168 -7.70 3.89 -11.31
C HIS A 168 -8.51 4.34 -12.52
N VAL A 169 -8.07 5.45 -13.13
CA VAL A 169 -8.71 6.09 -14.28
C VAL A 169 -7.64 6.69 -15.19
N SER A 170 -8.02 7.01 -16.42
CA SER A 170 -7.14 7.73 -17.33
C SER A 170 -7.24 9.24 -17.10
N LYS A 171 -8.43 9.80 -17.29
CA LYS A 171 -8.79 11.18 -16.97
C LYS A 171 -9.22 11.29 -15.51
N ALA A 172 -8.61 12.22 -14.77
CA ALA A 172 -8.91 12.44 -13.36
C ALA A 172 -10.33 12.95 -13.14
N LYS A 173 -11.09 12.29 -12.25
CA LYS A 173 -12.45 12.64 -11.86
C LYS A 173 -13.00 11.69 -10.78
N TRP A 174 -14.14 12.02 -10.21
CA TRP A 174 -14.99 11.04 -9.53
C TRP A 174 -15.64 10.05 -10.53
N CYS A 175 -15.53 8.75 -10.23
CA CYS A 175 -15.87 7.63 -11.13
C CYS A 175 -16.81 6.61 -10.40
N CYS A 176 -17.15 5.41 -10.91
CA CYS A 176 -16.62 4.65 -12.05
C CYS A 176 -17.78 3.96 -12.81
N GLY A 177 -18.49 4.74 -13.61
CA GLY A 177 -19.54 4.22 -14.49
C GLY A 177 -18.94 3.62 -15.76
N ALA A 178 -19.55 2.57 -16.31
CA ALA A 178 -19.09 1.98 -17.57
C ALA A 178 -19.21 2.94 -18.77
N ASP A 179 -19.99 4.01 -18.64
CA ASP A 179 -20.24 5.04 -19.64
C ASP A 179 -19.46 6.34 -19.37
N ASP A 180 -18.56 6.33 -18.39
CA ASP A 180 -17.86 7.54 -17.97
C ASP A 180 -16.65 7.87 -18.89
N GLY A 181 -16.30 6.96 -19.81
CA GLY A 181 -15.22 7.14 -20.78
C GLY A 181 -13.82 6.76 -20.26
N ASN A 182 -13.69 6.19 -19.06
CA ASN A 182 -12.43 5.64 -18.53
C ASN A 182 -12.43 4.11 -18.42
N ALA A 183 -13.50 3.43 -18.79
CA ALA A 183 -13.73 2.05 -18.38
C ALA A 183 -12.82 1.06 -19.10
N TRP A 184 -12.59 1.21 -20.42
CA TRP A 184 -11.75 0.26 -21.15
C TRP A 184 -11.21 0.76 -22.51
N PHE A 185 -10.46 -0.13 -23.19
CA PHE A 185 -9.87 0.12 -24.51
C PHE A 185 -10.91 0.65 -25.53
N GLY A 186 -10.59 1.79 -26.13
CA GLY A 186 -11.45 2.46 -27.12
C GLY A 186 -12.40 3.50 -26.52
N ASP A 187 -12.46 3.63 -25.19
CA ASP A 187 -13.19 4.71 -24.55
C ASP A 187 -12.51 6.07 -24.75
N THR A 188 -13.31 7.14 -24.66
CA THR A 188 -12.91 8.52 -24.93
C THR A 188 -11.61 8.96 -24.24
N TYR A 189 -11.38 8.52 -22.99
CA TYR A 189 -10.21 8.93 -22.22
C TYR A 189 -9.15 7.84 -22.09
N PHE A 190 -9.42 6.62 -22.55
CA PHE A 190 -8.49 5.49 -22.43
C PHE A 190 -7.59 5.40 -23.67
N ASP A 191 -6.49 6.13 -23.66
CA ASP A 191 -5.41 5.96 -24.64
C ASP A 191 -4.42 4.89 -24.16
N VAL A 192 -4.23 3.83 -24.97
CA VAL A 192 -3.42 2.67 -24.59
C VAL A 192 -1.94 3.02 -24.47
N ASP A 193 -1.42 3.90 -25.33
CA ASP A 193 -0.01 4.25 -25.33
C ASP A 193 0.32 5.12 -24.11
N ASN A 194 -0.55 6.09 -23.78
CA ASN A 194 -0.43 6.86 -22.54
C ASN A 194 -0.57 5.96 -21.29
N TRP A 195 -1.50 5.02 -21.29
CA TRP A 195 -1.70 4.08 -20.19
C TRP A 195 -0.46 3.22 -19.95
N VAL A 196 0.11 2.60 -20.99
CA VAL A 196 1.35 1.81 -20.89
C VAL A 196 2.53 2.68 -20.43
N ARG A 197 2.68 3.90 -20.98
CA ARG A 197 3.71 4.84 -20.54
C ARG A 197 3.54 5.20 -19.06
N GLY A 198 2.33 5.53 -18.64
CA GLY A 198 2.03 5.94 -17.26
C GLY A 198 2.29 4.84 -16.25
N LEU A 199 1.86 3.61 -16.56
CA LEU A 199 2.19 2.43 -15.76
C LEU A 199 3.69 2.19 -15.68
N GLY A 200 4.39 2.28 -16.81
CA GLY A 200 5.85 2.13 -16.86
C GLY A 200 6.56 3.17 -16.00
N TYR A 201 6.16 4.44 -16.10
CA TYR A 201 6.69 5.52 -15.29
C TYR A 201 6.52 5.24 -13.80
N MET A 202 5.31 4.91 -13.34
CA MET A 202 5.05 4.67 -11.92
C MET A 202 5.74 3.41 -11.40
N ALA A 203 5.85 2.35 -12.21
CA ALA A 203 6.61 1.17 -11.85
C ALA A 203 8.11 1.47 -11.70
N ASP A 204 8.67 2.30 -12.60
CA ASP A 204 10.07 2.73 -12.52
C ASP A 204 10.33 3.71 -11.38
N HIS A 205 9.37 4.57 -11.05
CA HIS A 205 9.46 5.53 -9.95
C HIS A 205 9.37 4.84 -8.58
N ALA A 206 8.48 3.86 -8.44
CA ALA A 206 8.22 3.20 -7.15
C ALA A 206 9.18 2.06 -6.80
N LYS A 207 10.11 1.69 -7.68
CA LYS A 207 11.06 0.59 -7.44
C LYS A 207 12.24 0.96 -6.52
N SER A 208 12.44 2.26 -6.27
CA SER A 208 13.59 2.82 -5.52
C SER A 208 13.34 2.92 -4.03
#